data_AF-A0A7S1G5P5-F1
#
_entry.id   AF-A0A7S1G5P5-F1
#
_cell.length_a   1.000
_cell.length_b   1.000
_cell.length_c   1.000
_cell.angle_alpha   90.00
_cell.angle_beta   90.00
_cell.angle_gamma   90.00
#
_symmetry.space_group_name_H-M   'P 1'
#
loop_
_entity.id
_entity.type
_entity.pdbx_description
1 polymer ?
#
loop_
_entity_poly.entity_id
_entity_poly.type
_entity_poly.pdbx_seq_one_letter_code
_entity_poly.pdbx_strand_id
1 'polypeptide(L)'
;KNDYSVSMDDGSRIFFNFCDHTYQYQCIHEPGIWETGAVRYTAQGDCARLGDISYREFSDSNLGPDMGVMLTYDGGDGCPIRSSDGGGGGGGGSNGMASITLNVTCNFWATSPMVLGASVRNRCQYSVAMEAR
;
A
#
# COMPACT_ATOMS: atom_id res chain seq x y z
N LYS A 1 -8.02 -7.97 14.48
CA LYS A 1 -6.70 -7.69 13.89
C LYS A 1 -6.73 -6.25 13.43
N ASN A 2 -5.64 -5.50 13.59
CA ASN A 2 -5.61 -4.07 13.29
C ASN A 2 -4.66 -3.83 12.12
N ASP A 3 -5.09 -3.04 11.15
CA ASP A 3 -4.23 -2.57 10.08
C ASP A 3 -3.16 -1.61 10.62
N TYR A 4 -1.98 -1.62 10.00
CA TYR A 4 -1.09 -0.47 10.08
C TYR A 4 -1.70 0.68 9.30
N SER A 5 -1.44 1.91 9.74
CA SER A 5 -1.92 3.08 9.01
C SER A 5 -0.98 4.25 9.11
N VAL A 6 -1.04 5.12 8.11
CA VAL A 6 -0.21 6.32 8.01
C VAL A 6 -0.96 7.42 7.29
N SER A 7 -0.90 8.62 7.85
CA SER A 7 -1.45 9.83 7.23
C SER A 7 -0.44 10.41 6.26
N MET A 8 -0.95 10.97 5.16
CA MET A 8 -0.17 11.66 4.15
C MET A 8 -0.39 13.17 4.24
N ASP A 9 0.51 13.96 3.65
CA ASP A 9 0.46 15.43 3.69
C ASP A 9 -0.79 16.02 3.01
N ASP A 10 -1.38 15.30 2.05
CA ASP A 10 -2.62 15.68 1.37
C ASP A 10 -3.89 15.36 2.18
N GLY A 11 -3.75 14.92 3.43
CA GLY A 11 -4.84 14.52 4.32
C GLY A 11 -5.41 13.14 4.04
N SER A 12 -4.88 12.42 3.05
CA SER A 12 -5.23 11.02 2.82
C SER A 12 -4.59 10.10 3.85
N ARG A 13 -5.10 8.87 3.97
CA ARG A 13 -4.62 7.85 4.89
C ARG A 13 -4.48 6.51 4.19
N ILE A 14 -3.33 5.86 4.37
CA ILE A 14 -3.08 4.51 3.86
C ILE A 14 -3.30 3.52 5.00
N PHE A 15 -3.94 2.40 4.69
CA PHE A 15 -4.08 1.24 5.56
C PHE A 15 -3.49 0.02 4.87
N PHE A 16 -2.75 -0.81 5.61
CA PHE A 16 -2.08 -1.97 5.03
C PHE A 16 -1.73 -3.02 6.10
N ASN A 17 -1.41 -4.22 5.63
CA ASN A 17 -0.82 -5.28 6.44
C ASN A 17 0.39 -5.93 5.75
N PHE A 18 1.20 -6.62 6.55
CA PHE A 18 2.32 -7.43 6.06
C PHE A 18 1.86 -8.85 5.78
N CYS A 19 2.01 -9.29 4.54
CA CYS A 19 1.68 -10.65 4.09
C CYS A 19 0.25 -11.09 4.41
N ASP A 20 -0.65 -10.15 4.69
CA ASP A 20 -2.04 -10.39 5.07
C ASP A 20 -2.90 -9.27 4.48
N HIS A 21 -4.20 -9.51 4.44
CA HIS A 21 -5.17 -8.59 3.87
C HIS A 21 -5.48 -7.45 4.83
N THR A 22 -5.83 -6.30 4.26
CA THR A 22 -6.36 -5.18 5.02
C THR A 22 -7.79 -5.46 5.48
N TYR A 23 -8.14 -4.97 6.67
CA TYR A 23 -9.47 -5.08 7.25
C TYR A 23 -10.39 -3.91 6.86
N GLN A 24 -9.95 -3.06 5.93
CA GLN A 24 -10.74 -1.94 5.39
C GLN A 24 -11.76 -2.39 4.33
N TYR A 25 -12.74 -3.18 4.76
CA TYR A 25 -13.73 -3.82 3.86
C TYR A 25 -14.59 -2.85 3.04
N GLN A 26 -14.77 -1.61 3.50
CA GLN A 26 -15.54 -0.61 2.76
C GLN A 26 -14.89 -0.26 1.41
N CYS A 27 -13.59 -0.47 1.26
CA CYS A 27 -12.88 -0.27 0.01
C CYS A 27 -12.81 -1.51 -0.88
N ILE A 28 -13.27 -2.65 -0.38
CA ILE A 28 -13.24 -3.93 -1.07
C ILE A 28 -14.63 -4.09 -1.70
N HIS A 29 -14.84 -3.43 -2.84
CA HIS A 29 -16.16 -3.32 -3.49
C HIS A 29 -16.67 -4.65 -4.08
N GLU A 30 -15.82 -5.68 -4.19
CA GLU A 30 -16.21 -6.97 -4.75
C GLU A 30 -16.09 -8.12 -3.73
N PRO A 31 -17.16 -8.91 -3.52
CA PRO A 31 -17.09 -10.11 -2.71
C PRO A 31 -16.12 -11.11 -3.34
N GLY A 32 -14.99 -11.35 -2.67
CA GLY A 32 -13.96 -12.30 -3.13
C GLY A 32 -12.55 -11.73 -3.18
N ILE A 33 -12.38 -10.40 -3.13
CA ILE A 33 -11.05 -9.76 -3.08
C ILE A 33 -10.56 -9.72 -1.63
N TRP A 34 -10.37 -10.89 -1.02
CA TRP A 34 -9.73 -11.05 0.29
C TRP A 34 -8.21 -10.93 0.22
N GLU A 35 -7.70 -10.43 -0.90
CA GLU A 35 -6.29 -10.41 -1.22
C GLU A 35 -5.73 -8.99 -1.24
N THR A 36 -6.49 -7.95 -0.91
CA THR A 36 -5.97 -6.58 -0.91
C THR A 36 -5.03 -6.36 0.28
N GLY A 37 -3.76 -6.06 -0.01
CA GLY A 37 -2.72 -5.84 0.99
C GLY A 37 -2.69 -4.42 1.53
N ALA A 38 -3.15 -3.46 0.72
CA ALA A 38 -3.18 -2.05 1.08
C ALA A 38 -4.26 -1.24 0.35
N VAL A 39 -4.79 -0.23 1.02
CA VAL A 39 -5.75 0.74 0.48
C VAL A 39 -5.38 2.16 0.90
N ARG A 40 -5.82 3.14 0.13
CA ARG A 40 -5.76 4.58 0.46
C ARG A 40 -7.17 5.13 0.56
N TYR A 41 -7.43 5.92 1.59
CA TYR A 41 -8.60 6.77 1.72
C TYR A 41 -8.21 8.23 1.53
N THR A 42 -8.90 8.96 0.65
CA THR A 42 -8.73 10.41 0.48
C THR A 42 -9.31 11.15 1.69
N ALA A 43 -8.97 12.44 1.83
CA ALA A 43 -9.56 13.29 2.86
C ALA A 43 -11.09 13.41 2.73
N GLN A 44 -11.62 13.16 1.53
CA GLN A 44 -13.05 13.18 1.20
C GLN A 44 -13.76 11.85 1.51
N GLY A 45 -13.00 10.80 1.88
CA GLY A 45 -13.54 9.48 2.18
C GLY A 45 -13.63 8.52 0.99
N ASP A 46 -13.21 8.95 -0.21
CA ASP A 46 -13.05 8.04 -1.35
C ASP A 46 -11.91 7.07 -1.07
N CYS A 47 -11.99 5.88 -1.63
CA CYS A 47 -10.97 4.88 -1.40
C CYS A 47 -10.45 4.27 -2.71
N ALA A 48 -9.25 3.71 -2.65
CA ALA A 48 -8.66 2.95 -3.74
C ALA A 48 -7.72 1.87 -3.22
N ARG A 49 -7.67 0.74 -3.93
CA ARG A 49 -6.72 -0.34 -3.68
C ARG A 49 -5.36 0.05 -4.21
N LEU A 50 -4.35 -0.12 -3.36
CA LEU A 50 -2.96 0.16 -3.71
C LEU A 50 -2.16 -1.08 -4.08
N GLY A 51 -2.72 -2.28 -3.94
CA GLY A 51 -2.07 -3.52 -4.32
C GLY A 51 -2.64 -4.73 -3.59
N ASP A 52 -2.46 -5.89 -4.21
CA ASP A 52 -2.93 -7.17 -3.71
C ASP A 52 -1.75 -8.07 -3.27
N ILE A 53 -1.96 -8.85 -2.21
CA ILE A 53 -1.03 -9.81 -1.60
C ILE A 53 -0.61 -10.88 -2.60
N SER A 54 -1.47 -11.22 -3.57
CA SER A 54 -1.18 -12.20 -4.61
C SER A 54 -0.09 -11.74 -5.58
N TYR A 55 0.10 -10.42 -5.69
CA TYR A 55 1.17 -9.79 -6.47
C TYR A 55 2.22 -9.17 -5.56
N ARG A 56 2.58 -9.89 -4.49
CA ARG A 56 3.62 -9.44 -3.56
C ARG A 56 5.01 -9.83 -4.03
N GLU A 57 5.94 -8.88 -3.95
CA GLU A 57 7.35 -9.10 -4.24
C GLU A 57 8.22 -8.68 -3.06
N PHE A 58 9.21 -9.52 -2.73
CA PHE A 58 10.22 -9.21 -1.72
C PHE A 58 11.54 -8.88 -2.40
N SER A 59 12.22 -7.85 -1.91
CA SER A 59 13.58 -7.56 -2.31
C SER A 59 14.37 -7.00 -1.13
N ASP A 60 15.68 -7.26 -1.12
CA ASP A 60 16.57 -6.67 -0.13
C ASP A 60 16.70 -5.17 -0.42
N SER A 61 16.55 -4.34 0.60
CA SER A 61 16.84 -2.93 0.47
C SER A 61 18.36 -2.75 0.54
N ASN A 62 19.02 -2.48 -0.59
CA ASN A 62 20.44 -2.11 -0.64
C ASN A 62 20.69 -0.69 -0.07
N LEU A 63 20.00 -0.29 0.99
CA LEU A 63 19.99 1.07 1.55
C LEU A 63 21.20 1.39 2.46
N GLY A 64 22.33 0.69 2.29
CA GLY A 64 23.55 0.93 3.06
C GLY A 64 23.65 0.06 4.32
N PRO A 65 24.28 0.53 5.42
CA PRO A 65 24.55 -0.29 6.62
C PRO A 65 23.27 -0.76 7.34
N ASP A 66 22.12 -0.19 7.00
CA ASP A 66 20.82 -0.55 7.55
C ASP A 66 20.20 -1.65 6.68
N MET A 67 20.33 -2.90 7.15
CA MET A 67 19.66 -4.05 6.53
C MET A 67 18.14 -3.84 6.60
N GLY A 68 17.47 -3.96 5.46
CA GLY A 68 16.03 -3.80 5.36
C GLY A 68 15.43 -4.65 4.24
N VAL A 69 14.12 -4.84 4.32
CA VAL A 69 13.33 -5.61 3.35
C VAL A 69 12.31 -4.67 2.72
N MET A 70 12.21 -4.71 1.40
CA MET A 70 11.14 -4.07 0.65
C MET A 70 10.09 -5.12 0.30
N LEU A 71 8.85 -4.84 0.66
CA LEU A 71 7.67 -5.60 0.25
C LEU A 71 6.81 -4.72 -0.66
N THR A 72 6.71 -5.10 -1.92
CA THR A 72 5.85 -4.41 -2.89
C THR A 72 4.56 -5.19 -3.06
N TYR A 73 3.42 -4.50 -3.07
CA TYR A 73 2.15 -5.01 -3.57
C TYR A 73 1.79 -4.28 -4.86
N ASP A 74 1.62 -5.03 -5.95
CA ASP A 74 1.12 -4.54 -7.23
C ASP A 74 -0.35 -4.97 -7.46
N GLY A 75 -0.94 -4.58 -8.59
CA GLY A 75 -2.29 -5.00 -8.98
C GLY A 75 -3.42 -4.22 -8.30
N GLY A 76 -3.15 -3.01 -7.79
CA GLY A 76 -4.17 -2.10 -7.28
C GLY A 76 -5.08 -1.53 -8.37
N ASP A 77 -5.85 -0.50 -8.03
CA ASP A 77 -6.80 0.11 -8.96
C ASP A 77 -6.12 0.91 -10.08
N GLY A 78 -6.85 1.14 -11.18
CA GLY A 78 -6.33 1.83 -12.36
C GLY A 78 -5.93 3.29 -12.12
N CYS A 79 -4.97 3.77 -12.94
CA CYS A 79 -4.36 5.08 -12.85
C CYS A 79 -4.83 6.04 -13.96
N PRO A 80 -5.12 7.32 -13.63
CA PRO A 80 -5.10 7.91 -12.31
C PRO A 80 -6.20 7.30 -11.42
N ILE A 81 -5.92 7.19 -10.12
CA ILE A 81 -6.90 6.75 -9.14
C ILE A 81 -8.09 7.71 -9.19
N ARG A 82 -9.18 7.28 -9.82
CA ARG A 82 -10.42 8.02 -9.87
C ARG A 82 -11.28 7.57 -8.69
N SER A 83 -11.68 8.53 -7.87
CA SER A 83 -12.71 8.34 -6.85
C SER A 83 -13.90 7.59 -7.44
N SER A 84 -14.48 6.72 -6.62
CA SER A 84 -15.48 5.71 -6.96
C SER A 84 -16.78 6.28 -7.52
N ASP A 85 -16.79 6.73 -8.77
CA ASP A 85 -17.97 7.03 -9.56
C ASP A 85 -17.84 6.39 -10.95
N GLY A 86 -18.28 5.13 -11.05
CA GLY A 86 -18.79 4.56 -12.29
C GLY A 86 -17.76 4.06 -13.33
N GLY A 87 -17.68 2.74 -13.42
CA GLY A 87 -17.76 2.04 -14.71
C GLY A 87 -16.58 2.12 -15.68
N GLY A 88 -15.91 0.98 -15.82
CA GLY A 88 -15.66 0.37 -17.13
C GLY A 88 -14.39 0.76 -17.88
N GLY A 89 -13.83 -0.24 -18.55
CA GLY A 89 -12.95 -0.07 -19.70
C GLY A 89 -11.53 -0.57 -19.45
N GLY A 90 -11.24 -1.74 -20.00
CA GLY A 90 -9.95 -2.40 -19.84
C GLY A 90 -8.84 -1.85 -20.73
N GLY A 91 -7.66 -2.45 -20.53
CA GLY A 91 -6.71 -2.71 -21.59
C GLY A 91 -5.35 -2.08 -21.39
N GLY A 92 -4.32 -2.92 -21.41
CA GLY A 92 -3.08 -2.54 -22.09
C GLY A 92 -1.80 -2.49 -21.27
N GLY A 93 -1.42 -3.62 -20.69
CA GLY A 93 -0.07 -3.87 -20.20
C GLY A 93 0.07 -3.65 -18.70
N SER A 94 1.22 -4.02 -18.18
CA SER A 94 1.67 -3.76 -16.81
C SER A 94 1.86 -2.24 -16.52
N ASN A 95 0.91 -1.41 -17.01
CA ASN A 95 0.96 0.01 -17.37
C ASN A 95 -0.21 0.80 -16.74
N GLY A 96 -0.08 1.27 -15.49
CA GLY A 96 -1.07 2.18 -14.88
C GLY A 96 -2.05 1.54 -13.90
N MET A 97 -1.59 0.59 -13.08
CA MET A 97 -2.27 0.20 -11.85
C MET A 97 -1.52 0.77 -10.65
N ALA A 98 -2.23 1.03 -9.56
CA ALA A 98 -1.63 1.49 -8.32
C ALA A 98 -0.78 0.39 -7.68
N SER A 99 0.33 0.81 -7.07
CA SER A 99 1.21 -0.07 -6.31
C SER A 99 1.74 0.61 -5.06
N ILE A 100 2.13 -0.20 -4.07
CA ILE A 100 2.73 0.28 -2.83
C ILE A 100 3.95 -0.53 -2.46
N THR A 101 5.02 0.15 -2.06
CA THR A 101 6.23 -0.48 -1.51
C THR A 101 6.37 -0.13 -0.04
N LEU A 102 6.35 -1.15 0.81
CA LEU A 102 6.65 -1.08 2.24
C LEU A 102 8.15 -1.30 2.44
N ASN A 103 8.87 -0.25 2.83
CA ASN A 103 10.29 -0.33 3.16
C ASN A 103 10.43 -0.53 4.67
N VAL A 104 10.88 -1.72 5.07
CA VAL A 104 11.09 -2.06 6.47
C VAL A 104 12.58 -2.08 6.77
N THR A 105 13.05 -1.15 7.59
CA THR A 105 14.42 -1.15 8.10
C THR A 105 14.48 -1.85 9.46
N CYS A 106 15.57 -2.56 9.72
CA CYS A 106 15.79 -3.18 11.02
C CYS A 106 16.15 -2.12 12.06
N ASN A 107 15.38 -2.04 13.16
CA ASN A 107 15.73 -1.29 14.35
C ASN A 107 15.77 -2.21 15.57
N PHE A 108 16.98 -2.55 16.03
CA PHE A 108 17.22 -3.41 17.18
C PHE A 108 16.66 -2.88 18.50
N TRP A 109 16.39 -1.58 18.58
CA TRP A 109 15.85 -0.91 19.77
C TRP A 109 14.31 -0.82 19.76
N ALA A 110 13.67 -1.14 18.63
CA ALA A 110 12.21 -1.10 18.52
C ALA A 110 11.58 -2.27 19.30
N THR A 111 10.57 -1.95 20.11
CA THR A 111 9.76 -2.95 20.83
C THR A 111 8.53 -3.39 20.04
N SER A 112 8.17 -2.65 18.98
CA SER A 112 7.06 -2.93 18.07
C SER A 112 7.31 -2.25 16.72
N PRO A 113 6.73 -2.75 15.62
CA PRO A 113 6.84 -2.09 14.33
C PRO A 113 6.26 -0.69 14.38
N MET A 114 6.95 0.29 13.79
CA MET A 114 6.47 1.65 13.69
C MET A 114 6.46 2.14 12.26
N VAL A 115 5.41 2.89 11.91
CA VAL A 115 5.33 3.56 10.62
C VAL A 115 5.92 4.95 10.75
N LEU A 116 6.97 5.24 9.97
CA LEU A 116 7.68 6.51 10.00
C LEU A 116 7.00 7.56 9.12
N GLY A 117 6.43 7.14 8.00
CA GLY A 117 5.79 8.03 7.05
C GLY A 117 5.46 7.36 5.73
N ALA A 118 4.73 8.08 4.88
CA ALA A 118 4.38 7.66 3.54
C ALA A 118 4.66 8.76 2.53
N SER A 119 4.95 8.36 1.29
CA SER A 119 5.21 9.28 0.19
C SER A 119 4.60 8.74 -1.11
N VAL A 120 4.33 9.67 -2.02
CA VAL A 120 3.90 9.38 -3.39
C VAL A 120 5.14 9.50 -4.27
N ARG A 121 5.63 8.39 -4.85
CA ARG A 121 6.79 8.41 -5.76
C ARG A 121 6.42 8.92 -7.15
N ASN A 122 5.25 8.51 -7.63
CA ASN A 122 4.60 9.05 -8.82
C ASN A 122 3.08 8.97 -8.63
N ARG A 123 2.25 9.42 -9.58
CA ARG A 123 0.78 9.53 -9.44
C ARG A 123 0.05 8.29 -8.90
N CYS A 124 0.68 7.10 -8.91
CA CYS A 124 0.08 5.85 -8.46
C CYS A 124 1.02 4.90 -7.69
N GLN A 125 2.26 5.29 -7.46
CA GLN A 125 3.22 4.48 -6.72
C GLN A 125 3.45 5.09 -5.36
N TYR A 126 3.10 4.33 -4.33
CA TYR A 126 3.17 4.73 -2.94
C TYR A 126 4.35 4.05 -2.27
N SER A 127 4.94 4.72 -1.29
CA SER A 127 5.99 4.12 -0.49
C SER A 127 5.78 4.46 0.97
N VAL A 128 5.87 3.45 1.83
CA VAL A 128 5.77 3.58 3.28
C VAL A 128 7.11 3.20 3.88
N ALA A 129 7.63 4.04 4.77
CA ALA A 129 8.83 3.74 5.55
C ALA A 129 8.41 3.22 6.93
N MET A 130 9.03 2.13 7.36
CA MET A 130 8.76 1.50 8.64
C MET A 130 10.04 0.98 9.27
N GLU A 131 10.04 0.88 10.60
CA GLU A 131 11.07 0.16 11.32
C GLU A 131 10.46 -1.01 12.07
N ALA A 132 11.15 -2.14 12.08
CA ALA A 132 10.77 -3.35 12.81
C ALA A 132 12.02 -4.08 13.34
N ARG A 133 11.82 -5.01 14.27
CA ARG A 133 12.89 -5.84 14.84
C ARG A 133 12.97 -7.20 14.14
#